data_AF-A0A660Q8A4-F1
#
_entry.id   AF-A0A660Q8A4-F1
#
_cell.length_a   1.000
_cell.length_b   1.000
_cell.length_c   1.000
_cell.angle_alpha   90.00
_cell.angle_beta   90.00
_cell.angle_gamma   90.00
#
_symmetry.space_group_name_H-M   'P 1'
#
loop_
_entity.id
_entity.type
_entity.pdbx_description
1 polymer ?
#
loop_
_entity_poly.entity_id
_entity_poly.type
_entity_poly.pdbx_seq_one_letter_code
_entity_poly.pdbx_strand_id
1 'polypeptide(L)' 'KESGATVHLVDEIYDNGRILVQEKVPVLPGDDPDKLAARVLKIEHKIYPLALEKLIRGEV' A
#
# COMPACT_ATOMS: atom_id res chain seq x y z
N LYS A 1 -1.79 -14.92 -8.35
CA LYS A 1 -1.07 -14.58 -7.10
C LYS A 1 -0.89 -13.08 -7.07
N GLU A 2 -1.12 -12.43 -5.95
CA GLU A 2 -1.10 -10.97 -5.81
C GLU A 2 -0.22 -10.57 -4.62
N SER A 3 0.35 -9.37 -4.69
CA SER A 3 0.98 -8.65 -3.58
C SER A 3 0.43 -7.23 -3.56
N GLY A 4 0.98 -6.31 -2.78
CA GLY A 4 0.48 -4.95 -2.69
C GLY A 4 1.06 -4.17 -1.52
N ALA A 5 0.48 -2.99 -1.28
CA ALA A 5 0.82 -2.14 -0.17
C ALA A 5 -0.45 -1.53 0.44
N THR A 6 -0.37 -1.21 1.73
CA THR A 6 -1.45 -0.66 2.52
C THR A 6 -0.92 0.56 3.28
N VAL A 7 -1.67 1.66 3.26
CA VAL A 7 -1.48 2.78 4.17
C VAL A 7 -2.58 2.72 5.21
N HIS A 8 -2.22 2.65 6.48
CA HIS A 8 -3.17 2.57 7.59
C HIS A 8 -2.76 3.51 8.74
N LEU A 9 -3.70 3.80 9.63
CA LEU A 9 -3.42 4.52 10.86
C LEU A 9 -2.63 3.62 11.83
N VAL A 10 -1.79 4.24 12.65
CA VAL A 10 -1.07 3.52 13.72
C VAL A 10 -1.97 3.45 14.94
N ASP A 11 -2.08 2.26 15.54
CA ASP A 11 -2.66 2.04 16.86
C ASP A 11 -1.69 1.22 17.74
N GLU A 12 -2.13 0.78 18.92
CA GLU A 12 -1.30 0.02 19.86
C GLU A 12 -1.02 -1.43 19.40
N ILE A 13 -1.72 -1.90 18.37
CA ILE A 13 -1.62 -3.26 17.86
C ILE A 13 -0.88 -3.24 16.52
N TYR A 14 0.21 -3.99 16.45
CA TYR A 14 1.05 -4.05 15.26
C TYR A 14 0.23 -4.42 13.99
N ASP A 15 0.36 -3.60 12.95
CA ASP A 15 -0.32 -3.73 11.64
C ASP A 15 -1.86 -3.87 11.69
N ASN A 16 -2.52 -3.27 12.70
CA ASN A 16 -3.97 -3.42 12.90
C ASN A 16 -4.82 -2.18 12.59
N GLY A 17 -4.22 -0.99 12.62
CA GLY A 17 -5.02 0.23 12.56
C GLY A 17 -5.80 0.41 11.25
N ARG A 18 -6.76 1.35 11.25
CA ARG A 18 -7.72 1.51 10.16
C ARG A 18 -7.02 1.76 8.82
N ILE A 19 -7.33 0.94 7.82
CA ILE A 19 -6.84 1.10 6.45
C ILE A 19 -7.39 2.38 5.84
N LEU A 20 -6.51 3.22 5.27
CA LEU A 20 -6.87 4.43 4.54
C LEU A 20 -6.92 4.16 3.03
N VAL A 21 -5.88 3.50 2.50
CA VAL A 21 -5.77 3.13 1.08
C VAL A 21 -5.03 1.80 0.98
N GLN A 22 -5.47 0.96 0.05
CA GLN A 22 -4.79 -0.30 -0.28
C GLN A 22 -4.79 -0.49 -1.80
N GLU A 23 -3.67 -0.94 -2.34
CA GLU A 23 -3.55 -1.26 -3.76
C GLU A 23 -2.82 -2.58 -3.96
N LYS A 24 -3.29 -3.37 -4.94
CA LYS A 24 -2.73 -4.67 -5.28
C LYS A 24 -1.87 -4.58 -6.53
N VAL A 25 -0.84 -5.40 -6.58
CA VAL A 25 -0.02 -5.64 -7.77
C VAL A 25 0.00 -7.14 -8.11
N PRO A 26 0.01 -7.52 -9.40
CA PRO A 26 0.14 -8.91 -9.78
C PRO A 26 1.55 -9.41 -9.46
N VAL A 27 1.67 -10.69 -9.08
CA VAL A 27 2.94 -11.42 -9.10
C VAL A 27 3.03 -12.13 -10.45
N LEU A 28 4.00 -11.75 -11.27
CA LEU A 28 4.14 -12.22 -12.64
C LEU A 28 4.97 -13.52 -12.69
N PRO A 29 4.74 -14.39 -13.69
CA PRO A 29 5.63 -15.54 -13.92
C PRO A 29 7.07 -15.09 -14.13
N GLY A 30 8.00 -15.68 -13.37
CA GLY A 30 9.43 -15.34 -13.45
C GLY A 30 9.86 -14.10 -12.65
N ASP A 31 8.97 -13.51 -11.83
CA ASP A 31 9.39 -12.52 -10.84
C ASP A 31 10.41 -13.13 -9.88
N ASP A 32 11.44 -12.33 -9.57
CA ASP A 32 12.25 -12.47 -8.37
C ASP A 32 11.75 -11.46 -7.31
N PRO A 33 12.20 -11.58 -6.05
CA PRO A 33 11.78 -10.66 -4.99
C PRO A 33 12.04 -9.19 -5.31
N ASP A 34 13.14 -8.86 -6.00
CA ASP A 34 13.52 -7.49 -6.32
C ASP A 34 12.59 -6.86 -7.36
N LYS A 35 12.21 -7.61 -8.41
CA LYS A 35 11.24 -7.16 -9.41
C LYS A 35 9.86 -6.95 -8.80
N LEU A 36 9.43 -7.84 -7.91
CA LEU A 36 8.16 -7.69 -7.20
C LEU A 36 8.21 -6.48 -6.26
N ALA A 37 9.28 -6.32 -5.48
CA ALA A 37 9.48 -5.18 -4.59
C ALA A 37 9.49 -3.85 -5.34
N ALA A 38 10.18 -3.76 -6.50
CA ALA A 38 10.16 -2.57 -7.33
C ALA A 38 8.75 -2.21 -7.86
N ARG A 39 7.89 -3.22 -8.09
CA ARG A 39 6.50 -3.01 -8.48
C ARG A 39 5.65 -2.53 -7.30
N VAL A 40 5.87 -3.08 -6.11
CA VAL A 40 5.23 -2.64 -4.87
C VAL A 40 5.66 -1.20 -4.53
N LEU A 41 6.95 -0.87 -4.58
CA LEU A 41 7.46 0.47 -4.30
C LEU A 41 6.84 1.55 -5.21
N LYS A 42 6.58 1.23 -6.49
CA LYS A 42 5.88 2.13 -7.41
C LYS A 42 4.45 2.45 -6.94
N ILE A 43 3.72 1.47 -6.41
CA ILE A 43 2.39 1.74 -5.87
C ILE A 43 2.46 2.45 -4.51
N GLU A 44 3.46 2.20 -3.67
CA GLU A 44 3.67 2.91 -2.40
C GLU A 44 3.80 4.41 -2.63
N HIS A 45 4.65 4.82 -3.59
CA HIS A 45 4.81 6.23 -3.98
C HIS A 45 3.52 6.88 -4.49
N LYS A 46 2.56 6.09 -4.98
CA LYS A 46 1.24 6.56 -5.44
C LYS A 46 0.24 6.63 -4.30
N ILE A 47 0.11 5.57 -3.51
CA ILE A 47 -0.96 5.46 -2.50
C ILE A 47 -0.66 6.26 -1.24
N TYR A 48 0.63 6.51 -0.92
CA TYR A 48 1.00 7.29 0.25
C TYR A 48 0.51 8.75 0.20
N PRO A 49 0.81 9.54 -0.85
CA PRO A 49 0.25 10.89 -0.97
C PRO A 49 -1.27 10.89 -1.12
N LEU A 50 -1.86 9.90 -1.80
CA LEU A 50 -3.32 9.76 -1.93
C LEU A 50 -3.99 9.56 -0.56
N ALA A 51 -3.43 8.69 0.28
CA ALA A 51 -3.95 8.45 1.62
C ALA A 51 -3.89 9.73 2.47
N LEU A 52 -2.81 10.50 2.37
CA LEU A 52 -2.68 11.79 3.05
C LEU A 52 -3.71 12.81 2.55
N GLU A 53 -3.90 12.93 1.24
CA GLU A 53 -4.92 13.81 0.67
C GLU A 53 -6.31 13.46 1.19
N LYS A 54 -6.68 12.18 1.15
CA LYS A 54 -7.98 11.69 1.64
C LYS A 54 -8.17 11.99 3.12
N LEU A 55 -7.12 11.80 3.92
CA LEU A 55 -7.16 12.07 5.36
C LEU A 55 -7.38 13.57 5.64
N ILE A 56 -6.64 14.45 4.96
CA ILE A 56 -6.74 15.91 5.14
C ILE A 56 -8.12 16.42 4.69
N ARG A 57 -8.69 15.84 3.63
CA ARG A 57 -10.03 16.18 3.13
C ARG A 57 -11.18 15.59 3.96
N GLY A 58 -10.89 14.68 4.90
CA GLY A 58 -11.91 13.98 5.68
C GLY A 58 -12.72 12.96 4.87
N GLU A 59 -12.14 12.42 3.78
CA GLU A 59 -12.80 11.44 2.90
C GLU A 59 -12.66 9.99 3.37
N VAL A 60 -11.86 9.78 4.41
CA VAL A 60 -11.62 8.49 5.06
C VAL A 60 -11.91 8.60 6.53
#